data_AF-A0A290S8D7-F1
#
_entry.id   AF-A0A290S8D7-F1
#
_cell.length_a   1.000
_cell.length_b   1.000
_cell.length_c   1.000
_cell.angle_alpha   90.00
_cell.angle_beta   90.00
_cell.angle_gamma   90.00
#
_symmetry.space_group_name_H-M   'P 1'
#
loop_
_entity.id
_entity.type
_entity.pdbx_description
1 polymer ?
#
loop_
_entity_poly.entity_id
_entity_poly.type
_entity_poly.pdbx_seq_one_letter_code
_entity_poly.pdbx_strand_id
1 'polypeptide(L)'
;MLNIEDENNVKNYIDEVLSFNNTICKQAKLFISSNDVSYNMELPVLGNIDRTFTPRDGGKIKKEITNSKGVSPVKDMSHWLAHYLYKKIIELDVICIFDDVMGTEGDLVGFEKTSFINKHEEMVHIACKKNISSKNELMKLIFASKVSWHFVCVIAYTDKGFTTPEYYETDSLKVKEVVIGACDGEAFIVVKKLYEK
;
A
#
# COMPACT_ATOMS: atom_id res chain seq x y z
N MET A 1 -0.40 -12.72 15.00
CA MET A 1 0.09 -13.16 13.68
C MET A 1 -0.99 -14.08 13.14
N LEU A 2 -1.65 -13.73 12.04
CA LEU A 2 -2.70 -14.58 11.50
C LEU A 2 -2.08 -15.78 10.80
N ASN A 3 -2.63 -16.96 11.04
CA ASN A 3 -2.40 -18.11 10.18
C ASN A 3 -3.18 -17.85 8.89
N ILE A 4 -2.46 -17.59 7.80
CA ILE A 4 -3.01 -17.61 6.46
C ILE A 4 -3.25 -19.09 6.14
N GLU A 5 -4.48 -19.55 6.23
CA GLU A 5 -4.81 -20.98 6.05
C GLU A 5 -4.59 -21.48 4.61
N ASP A 6 -4.36 -20.59 3.63
CA ASP A 6 -4.15 -20.98 2.22
C ASP A 6 -3.36 -19.92 1.42
N GLU A 7 -2.07 -20.17 1.22
CA GLU A 7 -1.17 -19.31 0.42
C GLU A 7 -1.67 -19.13 -1.02
N ASN A 8 -2.34 -20.13 -1.61
CA ASN A 8 -2.85 -20.03 -2.97
C ASN A 8 -4.00 -19.03 -3.07
N ASN A 9 -4.86 -18.97 -2.05
CA ASN A 9 -5.95 -18.00 -2.03
C ASN A 9 -5.43 -16.56 -1.88
N VAL A 10 -4.31 -16.34 -1.18
CA VAL A 10 -3.65 -15.02 -1.10
C VAL A 10 -3.05 -14.63 -2.46
N LYS A 11 -2.38 -15.56 -3.14
CA LYS A 11 -1.85 -15.31 -4.49
C LYS A 11 -2.95 -14.96 -5.48
N ASN A 12 -4.06 -15.73 -5.49
CA ASN A 12 -5.20 -15.45 -6.35
C ASN A 12 -5.80 -14.05 -6.09
N TYR A 13 -5.94 -13.66 -4.82
CA TYR A 13 -6.40 -12.32 -4.47
C TYR A 13 -5.45 -11.22 -4.96
N ILE A 14 -4.15 -11.41 -4.77
CA ILE A 14 -3.13 -10.47 -5.27
C ILE A 14 -3.18 -10.37 -6.78
N ASP A 15 -3.32 -11.48 -7.50
CA ASP A 15 -3.41 -11.49 -8.96
C ASP A 15 -4.67 -10.78 -9.46
N GLU A 16 -5.80 -10.93 -8.74
CA GLU A 16 -7.04 -10.21 -9.01
C GLU A 16 -6.88 -8.70 -8.79
N VAL A 17 -6.34 -8.28 -7.64
CA VAL A 17 -6.08 -6.85 -7.38
C VAL A 17 -5.11 -6.31 -8.43
N LEU A 18 -4.00 -6.98 -8.70
CA LEU A 18 -3.00 -6.50 -9.66
C LEU A 18 -3.42 -6.69 -11.12
N SER A 19 -4.61 -7.24 -11.42
CA SER A 19 -5.10 -7.46 -12.80
C SER A 19 -5.30 -6.17 -13.59
N PHE A 20 -5.42 -5.04 -12.91
CA PHE A 20 -5.59 -3.72 -13.50
C PHE A 20 -4.38 -3.33 -14.35
N ASN A 21 -4.65 -2.76 -15.52
CA ASN A 21 -3.63 -2.43 -16.52
C ASN A 21 -2.99 -1.05 -16.26
N ASN A 22 -2.63 -0.76 -15.00
CA ASN A 22 -1.94 0.48 -14.65
C ASN A 22 -0.45 0.27 -14.36
N THR A 23 0.31 1.37 -14.35
CA THR A 23 1.76 1.34 -14.18
C THR A 23 2.19 0.74 -12.85
N ILE A 24 1.47 1.03 -11.76
CA ILE A 24 1.84 0.58 -10.42
C ILE A 24 1.58 -0.93 -10.27
N CYS A 25 0.47 -1.43 -10.79
CA CYS A 25 0.17 -2.86 -10.85
C CYS A 25 1.21 -3.62 -11.68
N LYS A 26 1.66 -3.07 -12.81
CA LYS A 26 2.75 -3.67 -13.61
C LYS A 26 4.06 -3.75 -12.83
N GLN A 27 4.45 -2.69 -12.12
CA GLN A 27 5.66 -2.67 -11.31
C GLN A 27 5.57 -3.65 -10.14
N ALA A 28 4.42 -3.73 -9.46
CA ALA A 28 4.16 -4.71 -8.41
C ALA A 28 4.26 -6.15 -8.93
N LYS A 29 3.61 -6.46 -10.07
CA LYS A 29 3.70 -7.78 -10.73
C LYS A 29 5.12 -8.15 -11.10
N LEU A 30 5.87 -7.21 -11.69
CA LEU A 30 7.26 -7.44 -12.05
C LEU A 30 8.11 -7.73 -10.80
N PHE A 31 7.94 -6.97 -9.72
CA PHE A 31 8.64 -7.21 -8.46
C PHE A 31 8.32 -8.61 -7.89
N ILE A 32 7.04 -8.98 -7.82
CA ILE A 32 6.60 -10.27 -7.26
C ILE A 32 7.09 -11.45 -8.10
N SER A 33 7.00 -11.37 -9.43
CA SER A 33 7.40 -12.46 -10.33
C SER A 33 8.91 -12.62 -10.49
N SER A 34 9.69 -11.57 -10.25
CA SER A 34 11.16 -11.60 -10.40
C SER A 34 11.93 -11.88 -9.11
N ASN A 35 11.24 -12.06 -7.97
CA ASN A 35 11.88 -12.26 -6.67
C ASN A 35 11.21 -13.36 -5.85
N ASP A 36 11.99 -14.01 -5.00
CA ASP A 36 11.44 -14.80 -3.90
C ASP A 36 10.86 -13.84 -2.84
N VAL A 37 9.55 -13.87 -2.66
CA VAL A 37 8.82 -12.96 -1.78
C VAL A 37 8.09 -13.68 -0.66
N SER A 38 7.88 -12.96 0.43
CA SER A 38 6.99 -13.30 1.53
C SER A 38 5.74 -12.44 1.48
N TYR A 39 4.61 -13.02 1.90
CA TYR A 39 3.34 -12.33 2.03
C TYR A 39 2.98 -12.23 3.51
N ASN A 40 2.98 -11.02 4.06
CA ASN A 40 2.61 -10.78 5.45
C ASN A 40 1.31 -10.00 5.51
N MET A 41 0.27 -10.60 6.09
CA MET A 41 -0.97 -9.89 6.35
C MET A 41 -0.85 -9.07 7.63
N GLU A 42 -1.02 -7.76 7.47
CA GLU A 42 -1.04 -6.78 8.54
C GLU A 42 -2.49 -6.42 8.84
N LEU A 43 -2.89 -6.63 10.10
CA LEU A 43 -4.17 -6.22 10.66
C LEU A 43 -3.92 -5.39 11.91
N PRO A 44 -4.65 -4.29 12.13
CA PRO A 44 -4.55 -3.61 13.39
C PRO A 44 -5.27 -4.47 14.43
N VAL A 45 -4.60 -4.73 15.54
CA VAL A 45 -5.22 -5.31 16.74
C VAL A 45 -6.15 -4.25 17.34
N LEU A 46 -7.36 -4.15 16.80
CA LEU A 46 -8.45 -3.37 17.40
C LEU A 46 -9.11 -4.25 18.46
N GLY A 47 -8.40 -4.44 19.58
CA GLY A 47 -8.77 -5.38 20.64
C GLY A 47 -8.45 -6.85 20.30
N ASN A 48 -8.67 -7.73 21.27
CA ASN A 48 -8.54 -9.18 21.10
C ASN A 48 -9.73 -9.71 20.28
N ILE A 49 -9.65 -9.55 18.97
CA ILE A 49 -10.57 -10.16 18.00
C ILE A 49 -9.74 -11.17 17.21
N ASP A 50 -10.09 -12.45 17.31
CA ASP A 50 -9.57 -13.46 16.40
C ASP A 50 -10.19 -13.21 15.02
N ARG A 51 -9.35 -12.97 14.01
CA ARG A 51 -9.77 -12.57 12.67
C ARG A 51 -9.23 -13.57 11.66
N THR A 52 -10.01 -14.58 11.28
CA THR A 52 -9.63 -15.44 10.15
C THR A 52 -9.86 -14.68 8.84
N PHE A 53 -8.81 -14.50 8.04
CA PHE A 53 -8.92 -13.98 6.68
C PHE A 53 -9.34 -15.10 5.75
N THR A 54 -10.54 -14.99 5.17
CA THR A 54 -11.03 -15.89 4.12
C THR A 54 -11.04 -15.14 2.79
N PRO A 55 -10.08 -15.39 1.89
CA PRO A 55 -9.96 -14.64 0.63
C PRO A 55 -11.14 -14.88 -0.33
N ARG A 56 -11.87 -16.00 -0.18
CA ARG A 56 -12.98 -16.42 -1.07
C ARG A 56 -14.17 -15.47 -1.16
N ASP A 57 -14.33 -14.53 -0.22
CA ASP A 57 -15.47 -13.60 -0.18
C ASP A 57 -15.07 -12.13 -0.44
N GLY A 58 -14.04 -11.90 -1.25
CA GLY A 58 -13.46 -10.55 -1.46
C GLY A 58 -12.62 -10.09 -0.27
N GLY A 59 -12.08 -11.04 0.50
CA GLY A 59 -11.29 -10.74 1.70
C GLY A 59 -12.10 -10.32 2.92
N LYS A 60 -13.38 -10.70 3.05
CA LYS A 60 -14.17 -10.39 4.25
C LYS A 60 -13.61 -11.09 5.50
N ILE A 61 -13.57 -10.34 6.61
CA ILE A 61 -13.20 -10.85 7.93
C ILE A 61 -14.45 -11.42 8.62
N LYS A 62 -14.42 -12.70 9.01
CA LYS A 62 -15.39 -13.24 9.98
C LYS A 62 -15.04 -12.69 11.37
N LYS A 63 -15.96 -11.95 11.99
CA LYS A 63 -15.76 -11.32 13.31
C LYS A 63 -16.33 -12.22 14.41
N GLU A 64 -15.49 -12.72 15.31
CA GLU A 64 -15.92 -13.17 16.64
C GLU A 64 -15.48 -12.14 17.69
N ILE A 65 -16.44 -11.54 18.40
CA ILE A 65 -16.18 -10.47 19.36
C ILE A 65 -15.88 -11.09 20.73
N THR A 66 -14.63 -10.98 21.20
CA THR A 66 -14.28 -11.24 22.61
C THR A 66 -13.83 -9.95 23.30
N ASN A 67 -14.54 -9.58 24.38
CA ASN A 67 -14.26 -8.40 25.19
C ASN A 67 -12.98 -8.58 26.03
N SER A 68 -11.97 -7.73 25.86
CA SER A 68 -11.02 -7.38 26.94
C SER A 68 -10.11 -6.20 26.57
N LYS A 69 -9.70 -5.47 27.62
CA LYS A 69 -8.99 -4.17 27.59
C LYS A 69 -7.54 -4.30 27.12
N GLY A 70 -7.12 -3.36 26.27
CA GLY A 70 -5.73 -3.13 25.87
C GLY A 70 -5.68 -2.44 24.51
N VAL A 71 -5.64 -1.10 24.50
CA VAL A 71 -5.79 -0.31 23.27
C VAL A 71 -4.43 0.14 22.75
N SER A 72 -4.06 -0.32 21.56
CA SER A 72 -2.99 0.25 20.73
C SER A 72 -3.37 1.68 20.29
N PRO A 73 -2.42 2.64 20.17
CA PRO A 73 -2.73 4.03 19.82
C PRO A 73 -3.21 4.25 18.37
N VAL A 74 -3.35 3.19 17.58
CA VAL A 74 -3.79 3.24 16.18
C VAL A 74 -5.32 3.21 16.12
N LYS A 75 -5.94 4.30 15.64
CA LYS A 75 -7.40 4.44 15.57
C LYS A 75 -8.05 3.59 14.46
N ASP A 76 -7.36 3.39 13.34
CA ASP A 76 -7.81 2.58 12.20
C ASP A 76 -6.63 2.15 11.29
N MET A 77 -6.91 1.41 10.22
CA MET A 77 -5.87 0.96 9.29
C MET A 77 -5.17 2.06 8.51
N SER A 78 -5.83 3.19 8.27
CA SER A 78 -5.21 4.33 7.59
C SER A 78 -4.11 4.91 8.47
N HIS A 79 -4.33 4.97 9.78
CA HIS A 79 -3.32 5.38 10.75
C HIS A 79 -2.14 4.40 10.76
N TRP A 80 -2.40 3.09 10.76
CA TRP A 80 -1.32 2.09 10.70
C TRP A 80 -0.48 2.26 9.43
N LEU A 81 -1.13 2.34 8.26
CA LEU A 81 -0.44 2.47 6.99
C LEU A 81 0.36 3.77 6.91
N ALA A 82 -0.20 4.88 7.39
CA ALA A 82 0.51 6.16 7.44
C ALA A 82 1.74 6.09 8.35
N HIS A 83 1.63 5.45 9.51
CA HIS A 83 2.76 5.22 10.40
C HIS A 83 3.83 4.34 9.73
N TYR A 84 3.41 3.25 9.10
CA TYR A 84 4.28 2.31 8.41
C TYR A 84 5.08 3.00 7.29
N LEU A 85 4.39 3.68 6.39
CA LEU A 85 4.99 4.36 5.25
C LEU A 85 5.80 5.58 5.66
N TYR A 86 5.35 6.38 6.64
CA TYR A 86 6.12 7.53 7.12
C TYR A 86 7.44 7.09 7.73
N LYS A 87 7.44 6.02 8.54
CA LYS A 87 8.67 5.45 9.10
C LYS A 87 9.64 5.05 7.99
N LYS A 88 9.14 4.33 6.97
CA LYS A 88 9.94 3.93 5.80
C LYS A 88 10.53 5.14 5.08
N ILE A 89 9.71 6.13 4.72
CA ILE A 89 10.13 7.35 4.04
C ILE A 89 11.24 8.06 4.83
N ILE A 90 11.05 8.26 6.14
CA ILE A 90 12.01 9.02 6.97
C ILE A 90 13.29 8.22 7.25
N GLU A 91 13.18 6.96 7.67
CA GLU A 91 14.33 6.17 8.13
C GLU A 91 15.13 5.57 6.97
N LEU A 92 14.47 5.15 5.89
CA LEU A 92 15.10 4.44 4.78
C LEU A 92 15.25 5.27 3.51
N ASP A 93 14.77 6.52 3.52
CA ASP A 93 14.84 7.42 2.36
C ASP A 93 14.20 6.84 1.09
N VAL A 94 13.08 6.14 1.26
CA VAL A 94 12.34 5.53 0.16
C VAL A 94 11.26 6.46 -0.38
N ILE A 95 10.80 6.12 -1.58
CA ILE A 95 9.63 6.70 -2.22
C ILE A 95 8.48 5.68 -2.11
N CYS A 96 7.30 6.16 -1.73
CA CYS A 96 6.06 5.41 -1.78
C CYS A 96 5.20 5.94 -2.93
N ILE A 97 4.77 5.07 -3.82
CA ILE A 97 3.93 5.43 -4.98
C ILE A 97 2.60 4.71 -4.82
N PHE A 98 1.51 5.45 -4.89
CA PHE A 98 0.15 4.95 -4.72
C PHE A 98 -0.61 5.05 -6.01
N ASP A 99 -1.41 4.03 -6.28
CA ASP A 99 -2.42 4.08 -7.31
C ASP A 99 -3.66 4.80 -6.80
N ASP A 100 -4.30 5.57 -7.67
CA ASP A 100 -5.61 6.16 -7.42
C ASP A 100 -6.52 5.92 -8.62
N VAL A 101 -7.02 4.68 -8.70
CA VAL A 101 -7.89 4.23 -9.80
C VAL A 101 -9.19 5.02 -9.92
N MET A 102 -9.59 5.74 -8.87
CA MET A 102 -10.78 6.59 -8.85
C MET A 102 -10.44 8.08 -9.00
N GLY A 103 -9.16 8.43 -8.94
CA GLY A 103 -8.69 9.80 -8.96
C GLY A 103 -8.84 10.44 -10.34
N THR A 104 -9.20 11.71 -10.33
CA THR A 104 -9.33 12.54 -11.52
C THR A 104 -8.42 13.76 -11.44
N GLU A 105 -8.19 14.45 -12.55
CA GLU A 105 -7.43 15.70 -12.57
C GLU A 105 -8.02 16.77 -11.61
N GLY A 106 -9.34 16.72 -11.37
CA GLY A 106 -10.01 17.60 -10.40
C GLY A 106 -9.57 17.36 -8.95
N ASP A 107 -9.15 16.13 -8.63
CA ASP A 107 -8.68 15.72 -7.30
C ASP A 107 -7.23 16.13 -7.02
N LEU A 108 -6.52 16.69 -8.02
CA LEU A 108 -5.21 17.31 -7.82
C LEU A 108 -5.28 18.51 -6.87
N VAL A 109 -6.42 19.19 -6.82
CA VAL A 109 -6.64 20.36 -5.98
C VAL A 109 -6.63 19.95 -4.51
N GLY A 110 -5.63 20.42 -3.75
CA GLY A 110 -5.38 20.08 -2.35
C GLY A 110 -4.29 19.02 -2.11
N PHE A 111 -3.77 18.39 -3.17
CA PHE A 111 -2.70 17.39 -3.11
C PHE A 111 -1.59 17.67 -4.13
N GLU A 112 -1.39 18.92 -4.54
CA GLU A 112 -0.51 19.32 -5.66
C GLU A 112 0.96 18.92 -5.47
N LYS A 113 1.37 18.67 -4.22
CA LYS A 113 2.73 18.23 -3.87
C LYS A 113 2.92 16.72 -3.98
N THR A 114 1.84 15.96 -4.05
CA THR A 114 1.83 14.50 -3.92
C THR A 114 1.06 13.80 -5.03
N SER A 115 0.09 14.44 -5.68
CA SER A 115 -0.71 13.87 -6.76
C SER A 115 -0.21 14.31 -8.13
N PHE A 116 -0.14 13.36 -9.06
CA PHE A 116 0.40 13.60 -10.40
C PHE A 116 -0.35 12.77 -11.44
N ILE A 117 -0.42 13.29 -12.65
CA ILE A 117 -0.83 12.50 -13.83
C ILE A 117 0.45 12.02 -14.51
N ASN A 118 0.60 10.71 -14.65
CA ASN A 118 1.79 10.13 -15.29
C ASN A 118 1.70 10.16 -16.83
N LYS A 119 2.74 9.67 -17.51
CA LYS A 119 2.81 9.60 -18.99
C LYS A 119 1.71 8.77 -19.66
N HIS A 120 0.98 7.98 -18.88
CA HIS A 120 -0.12 7.12 -19.32
C HIS A 120 -1.49 7.68 -18.94
N GLU A 121 -1.56 8.95 -18.53
CA GLU A 121 -2.78 9.63 -18.06
C GLU A 121 -3.38 9.00 -16.80
N GLU A 122 -2.57 8.25 -16.03
CA GLU A 122 -2.99 7.65 -14.77
C GLU A 122 -2.70 8.62 -13.61
N MET A 123 -3.68 8.81 -12.73
CA MET A 123 -3.46 9.53 -11.49
C MET A 123 -2.68 8.66 -10.51
N VAL A 124 -1.56 9.18 -10.04
CA VAL A 124 -0.71 8.52 -9.06
C VAL A 124 -0.39 9.49 -7.95
N HIS A 125 -0.24 8.96 -6.74
CA HIS A 125 0.34 9.73 -5.64
C HIS A 125 1.78 9.30 -5.41
N ILE A 126 2.65 10.24 -5.08
CA ILE A 126 4.03 9.97 -4.70
C ILE A 126 4.30 10.65 -3.37
N ALA A 127 4.75 9.88 -2.39
CA ALA A 127 5.18 10.35 -1.08
C ALA A 127 6.68 10.04 -0.86
N CYS A 128 7.44 11.08 -0.52
CA CYS A 128 8.85 11.01 -0.20
C CYS A 128 9.23 12.14 0.77
N LYS A 129 10.47 12.16 1.27
CA LYS A 129 10.92 13.20 2.22
C LYS A 129 10.80 14.63 1.67
N LYS A 130 10.84 14.81 0.35
CA LYS A 130 10.77 16.14 -0.27
C LYS A 130 9.37 16.74 -0.27
N ASN A 131 8.32 15.92 -0.27
CA ASN A 131 6.94 16.39 -0.42
C ASN A 131 6.00 16.00 0.73
N ILE A 132 6.43 15.10 1.63
CA ILE A 132 5.75 14.81 2.89
C ILE A 132 6.59 15.36 4.04
N SER A 133 6.08 16.40 4.69
CA SER A 133 6.74 17.04 5.84
C SER A 133 6.31 16.45 7.19
N SER A 134 5.16 15.77 7.20
CA SER A 134 4.62 15.17 8.42
C SER A 134 3.80 13.93 8.14
N LYS A 135 3.72 13.04 9.14
CA LYS A 135 2.84 11.88 9.12
C LYS A 135 1.37 12.26 8.87
N ASN A 136 0.93 13.43 9.33
CA ASN A 136 -0.45 13.88 9.15
C ASN A 136 -0.77 14.19 7.67
N GLU A 137 0.19 14.69 6.90
CA GLU A 137 0.03 14.86 5.45
C GLU A 137 -0.13 13.51 4.76
N LEU A 138 0.70 12.53 5.13
CA LEU A 138 0.60 11.18 4.60
C LEU A 138 -0.73 10.50 4.98
N MET A 139 -1.23 10.75 6.19
CA MET A 139 -2.55 10.28 6.60
C MET A 139 -3.67 10.87 5.74
N LYS A 140 -3.61 12.17 5.40
CA LYS A 140 -4.61 12.80 4.52
C LYS A 140 -4.58 12.19 3.12
N LEU A 141 -3.37 11.97 2.59
CA LEU A 141 -3.16 11.32 1.29
C LEU A 141 -3.75 9.91 1.26
N ILE A 142 -3.44 9.11 2.28
CA ILE A 142 -4.00 7.76 2.42
C ILE A 142 -5.51 7.84 2.56
N PHE A 143 -6.06 8.77 3.36
CA PHE A 143 -7.51 8.87 3.50
C PHE A 143 -8.22 9.20 2.18
N ALA A 144 -7.64 10.06 1.35
CA ALA A 144 -8.17 10.39 0.03
C ALA A 144 -8.07 9.23 -0.96
N SER A 145 -6.97 8.46 -0.92
CA SER A 145 -6.70 7.35 -1.85
C SER A 145 -7.23 5.98 -1.39
N LYS A 146 -7.55 5.81 -0.10
CA LYS A 146 -7.93 4.50 0.50
C LYS A 146 -9.38 4.12 0.25
N VAL A 147 -10.08 4.73 -0.69
CA VAL A 147 -11.50 4.41 -0.93
C VAL A 147 -11.66 3.26 -1.94
N SER A 148 -10.93 2.14 -1.78
CA SER A 148 -11.34 0.89 -2.44
C SER A 148 -10.62 -0.36 -1.90
N TRP A 149 -11.21 -1.52 -2.19
CA TRP A 149 -10.59 -2.85 -2.17
C TRP A 149 -9.31 -2.94 -3.03
N HIS A 150 -9.10 -1.98 -3.93
CA HIS A 150 -7.98 -1.87 -4.85
C HIS A 150 -7.01 -0.74 -4.42
N PHE A 151 -6.40 -0.89 -3.25
CA PHE A 151 -5.25 -0.06 -2.87
C PHE A 151 -3.97 -0.79 -3.25
N VAL A 152 -3.09 -0.14 -4.01
CA VAL A 152 -1.75 -0.67 -4.33
C VAL A 152 -0.72 0.42 -4.08
N CYS A 153 0.29 0.09 -3.29
CA CYS A 153 1.43 0.96 -3.04
C CYS A 153 2.73 0.22 -3.30
N VAL A 154 3.60 0.84 -4.09
CA VAL A 154 4.96 0.37 -4.36
C VAL A 154 5.92 1.21 -3.52
N ILE A 155 6.79 0.56 -2.76
CA ILE A 155 7.87 1.18 -1.99
C ILE A 155 9.19 0.89 -2.70
N ALA A 156 9.90 1.94 -3.09
CA ALA A 156 11.08 1.83 -3.94
C ALA A 156 12.18 2.83 -3.56
N TYR A 157 13.40 2.51 -4.00
CA TYR A 157 14.53 3.45 -4.00
C TYR A 157 14.69 4.06 -5.40
N THR A 158 15.32 5.23 -5.44
CA THR A 158 15.80 5.85 -6.67
C THR A 158 17.25 6.29 -6.48
N ASP A 159 18.13 5.87 -7.40
CA ASP A 159 19.53 6.31 -7.40
C ASP A 159 19.65 7.79 -7.82
N LYS A 160 18.67 8.30 -8.57
CA LYS A 160 18.68 9.65 -9.15
C LYS A 160 18.03 10.70 -8.25
N GLY A 161 17.57 10.30 -7.06
CA GLY A 161 16.69 11.11 -6.22
C GLY A 161 15.31 11.32 -6.87
N PHE A 162 14.35 11.84 -6.10
CA PHE A 162 13.09 12.30 -6.67
C PHE A 162 13.33 13.64 -7.37
N THR A 163 13.30 13.65 -8.71
CA THR A 163 13.13 14.87 -9.51
C THR A 163 11.65 15.01 -9.85
N THR A 164 11.21 16.24 -10.12
CA THR A 164 9.81 16.62 -10.25
C THR A 164 9.00 15.71 -11.19
N PRO A 165 7.68 15.63 -11.00
CA PRO A 165 6.83 14.52 -11.43
C PRO A 165 6.46 14.52 -12.91
N GLU A 166 6.79 15.59 -13.65
CA GLU A 166 6.43 15.77 -15.06
C GLU A 166 7.02 14.67 -15.97
N TYR A 167 8.06 13.97 -15.51
CA TYR A 167 8.67 12.83 -16.21
C TYR A 167 9.17 11.78 -15.20
N TYR A 168 8.25 11.12 -14.50
CA TYR A 168 8.64 9.95 -13.69
C TYR A 168 8.64 8.68 -14.55
N GLU A 169 9.81 8.29 -15.05
CA GLU A 169 10.00 6.97 -15.68
C GLU A 169 10.01 5.90 -14.58
N THR A 170 8.86 5.24 -14.42
CA THR A 170 8.66 4.11 -13.51
C THR A 170 9.57 2.92 -13.81
N ASP A 171 10.16 2.86 -15.00
CA ASP A 171 11.10 1.83 -15.44
C ASP A 171 12.44 1.85 -14.66
N SER A 172 12.73 2.93 -13.93
CA SER A 172 13.94 3.06 -13.11
C SER A 172 13.76 2.73 -11.62
N LEU A 173 12.56 2.31 -11.21
CA LEU A 173 12.23 2.03 -9.82
C LEU A 173 12.86 0.74 -9.33
N LYS A 174 13.67 0.82 -8.27
CA LYS A 174 14.12 -0.36 -7.53
C LYS A 174 13.10 -0.67 -6.44
N VAL A 175 12.05 -1.38 -6.83
CA VAL A 175 10.99 -1.83 -5.91
C VAL A 175 11.57 -2.75 -4.83
N LYS A 176 11.22 -2.49 -3.58
CA LYS A 176 11.61 -3.30 -2.41
C LYS A 176 10.44 -3.95 -1.71
N GLU A 177 9.32 -3.27 -1.65
CA GLU A 177 8.12 -3.78 -1.00
C GLU A 177 6.88 -3.34 -1.78
N VAL A 178 5.84 -4.16 -1.73
CA VAL A 178 4.51 -3.83 -2.26
C VAL A 178 3.52 -3.94 -1.12
N VAL A 179 2.63 -2.96 -0.98
CA VAL A 179 1.54 -2.98 -0.02
C VAL A 179 0.23 -3.02 -0.79
N ILE A 180 -0.59 -4.03 -0.52
CA ILE A 180 -1.86 -4.26 -1.21
C ILE A 180 -2.99 -4.15 -0.18
N GLY A 181 -4.01 -3.37 -0.48
CA GLY A 181 -5.24 -3.29 0.31
C GLY A 181 -5.94 -4.63 0.36
N ALA A 182 -6.50 -4.97 1.52
CA ALA A 182 -7.33 -6.14 1.72
C ALA A 182 -8.48 -5.81 2.67
N CYS A 183 -9.52 -6.65 2.68
CA CYS A 183 -10.66 -6.51 3.57
C CYS A 183 -11.32 -5.11 3.50
N ASP A 184 -11.59 -4.60 2.30
CA ASP A 184 -12.15 -3.24 2.09
C ASP A 184 -11.34 -2.13 2.78
N GLY A 185 -10.00 -2.26 2.80
CA GLY A 185 -9.10 -1.30 3.45
C GLY A 185 -9.00 -1.47 4.97
N GLU A 186 -9.58 -2.53 5.55
CA GLU A 186 -9.39 -2.90 6.95
C GLU A 186 -8.11 -3.75 7.18
N ALA A 187 -7.43 -4.15 6.10
CA ALA A 187 -6.20 -4.94 6.14
C ALA A 187 -5.22 -4.51 5.04
N PHE A 188 -3.96 -4.87 5.21
CA PHE A 188 -2.96 -4.77 4.14
C PHE A 188 -2.16 -6.06 4.03
N ILE A 189 -1.84 -6.47 2.81
CA ILE A 189 -0.86 -7.51 2.53
C ILE A 189 0.43 -6.80 2.15
N VAL A 190 1.48 -7.01 2.94
CA VAL A 190 2.81 -6.50 2.67
C VAL A 190 3.65 -7.60 2.04
N VAL A 191 4.06 -7.37 0.80
CA VAL A 191 4.89 -8.27 0.01
C VAL A 191 6.33 -7.78 0.06
N LYS A 192 7.24 -8.62 0.55
CA LYS A 192 8.67 -8.28 0.71
C LYS A 192 9.56 -9.37 0.15
N LYS A 193 10.70 -9.00 -0.40
CA LYS A 193 11.73 -9.95 -0.78
C LYS A 193 12.25 -10.70 0.46
N LEU A 194 12.41 -12.02 0.37
CA LEU A 194 12.86 -12.86 1.48
C LEU A 194 14.33 -12.64 1.86
N TYR A 195 15.15 -12.22 0.89
CA TYR A 195 16.59 -12.03 1.07
C TYR A 195 17.06 -10.73 0.41
N GLU A 196 17.60 -9.80 1.18
CA GLU A 196 18.45 -8.73 0.66
C GLU A 196 19.90 -9.27 0.64
N LYS A 197 20.46 -9.49 -0.55
CA LYS A 197 21.90 -9.73 -0.69
C LYS A 197 22.64 -8.40 -0.70
#